data_AF-A0A4V0HYK7-F1
#
_entry.id   AF-A0A4V0HYK7-F1
#
_cell.length_a   1.000
_cell.length_b   1.000
_cell.length_c   1.000
_cell.angle_alpha   90.00
_cell.angle_beta   90.00
_cell.angle_gamma   90.00
#
_symmetry.space_group_name_H-M   'P 1'
#
loop_
_entity.id
_entity.type
_entity.pdbx_description
1 polymer ?
#
loop_
_entity_poly.entity_id
_entity_poly.type
_entity_poly.pdbx_seq_one_letter_code
_entity_poly.pdbx_strand_id
1 'polypeptide(L)'
;MVRTATLAAALLLAGTALADIAPPIPKGFKSVPLSHKIATAAAFPDYALFVVEDAFVTGTKSRTARPAKLDAKTPLTLTTSAGASVSRKFELVAVPKDAAKEYATEKEFLEAVATGKVAGLVKSKTVIAGGASTNIKEGDPRKEVVLEYKLEKIDPKEGVVLTKEAADPNTPPPPGCDTGDEDAAPSAYAPKGGAWVAGLAGALAVVFGGLWVARRGRRELA
;
A
#
# COMPACT_ATOMS: atom_id res chain seq x y z
N MET A 1 -16.99 4.81 46.44
CA MET A 1 -16.35 3.97 45.39
C MET A 1 -16.84 4.22 43.96
N VAL A 2 -17.75 5.17 43.69
CA VAL A 2 -18.36 5.35 42.34
C VAL A 2 -17.62 6.35 41.43
N ARG A 3 -16.75 7.22 41.98
CA ARG A 3 -16.15 8.33 41.22
C ARG A 3 -14.88 8.00 40.41
N THR A 4 -14.22 6.87 40.67
CA THR A 4 -12.97 6.48 39.99
C THR A 4 -13.20 5.69 38.69
N ALA A 5 -14.35 5.01 38.55
CA ALA A 5 -14.68 4.25 37.34
C ALA A 5 -14.99 5.15 36.12
N THR A 6 -15.53 6.34 36.37
CA THR A 6 -15.98 7.28 35.32
C THR A 6 -14.82 7.96 34.59
N LEU A 7 -13.71 8.23 35.29
CA LEU A 7 -12.52 8.88 34.70
C LEU A 7 -11.75 7.93 33.76
N ALA A 8 -11.65 6.65 34.14
CA ALA A 8 -10.98 5.63 33.32
C ALA A 8 -11.76 5.34 32.01
N ALA A 9 -13.09 5.34 32.06
CA ALA A 9 -13.93 5.20 30.87
C ALA A 9 -13.80 6.41 29.92
N ALA A 10 -13.71 7.63 30.45
CA ALA A 10 -13.52 8.83 29.63
C ALA A 10 -12.14 8.89 28.94
N LEU A 11 -11.07 8.43 29.61
CA LEU A 11 -9.72 8.34 29.03
C LEU A 11 -9.62 7.27 27.92
N LEU A 12 -10.34 6.15 28.06
CA LEU A 12 -10.39 5.11 27.01
C LEU A 12 -11.14 5.58 25.76
N LEU A 13 -12.19 6.40 25.91
CA LEU A 13 -12.95 6.96 24.80
C LEU A 13 -12.18 8.08 24.05
N ALA A 14 -11.32 8.84 24.73
CA ALA A 14 -10.48 9.86 24.09
C ALA A 14 -9.32 9.26 23.26
N GLY A 15 -8.86 8.05 23.59
CA GLY A 15 -7.74 7.40 22.89
C GLY A 15 -8.09 6.83 21.51
N THR A 16 -9.35 6.49 21.25
CA THR A 16 -9.75 5.86 19.98
C THR A 16 -10.00 6.85 18.85
N ALA A 17 -10.22 8.13 19.13
CA ALA A 17 -10.56 9.14 18.12
C ALA A 17 -9.37 9.64 17.28
N LEU A 18 -8.12 9.50 17.77
CA LEU A 18 -6.92 9.98 17.07
C LEU A 18 -6.30 8.96 16.10
N ALA A 19 -6.80 7.72 16.05
CA ALA A 19 -6.22 6.66 15.23
C ALA A 19 -6.65 6.71 13.75
N ASP A 20 -7.69 7.49 13.40
CA ASP A 20 -8.27 7.51 12.04
C ASP A 20 -7.97 8.80 11.26
N ILE A 21 -7.17 9.70 11.83
CA ILE A 21 -6.75 10.93 11.13
C ILE A 21 -5.49 10.59 10.32
N ALA A 22 -5.57 10.72 9.00
CA ALA A 22 -4.41 10.57 8.11
C ALA A 22 -3.26 11.47 8.61
N PRO A 23 -2.02 10.98 8.63
CA PRO A 23 -0.90 11.77 9.13
C PRO A 23 -0.81 13.10 8.37
N PRO A 24 -0.58 14.22 9.07
CA PRO A 24 -0.49 15.52 8.40
C PRO A 24 0.64 15.51 7.38
N ILE A 25 0.39 16.12 6.22
CA ILE A 25 1.40 16.28 5.17
C ILE A 25 2.53 17.15 5.74
N PRO A 26 3.82 16.76 5.58
CA PRO A 26 4.94 17.57 6.05
C PRO A 26 4.87 18.99 5.49
N LYS A 27 5.28 19.99 6.30
CA LYS A 27 5.30 21.39 5.87
C LYS A 27 6.19 21.57 4.63
N GLY A 28 5.69 22.29 3.62
CA GLY A 28 6.39 22.52 2.35
C GLY A 28 6.20 21.41 1.31
N PHE A 29 5.33 20.44 1.57
CA PHE A 29 4.94 19.39 0.64
C PHE A 29 3.44 19.44 0.34
N LYS A 30 3.06 18.98 -0.84
CA LYS A 30 1.69 18.72 -1.24
C LYS A 30 1.54 17.26 -1.67
N SER A 31 0.35 16.70 -1.46
CA SER A 31 0.02 15.35 -1.92
C SER A 31 -0.53 15.42 -3.35
N VAL A 32 0.04 14.61 -4.25
CA VAL A 32 -0.43 14.49 -5.64
C VAL A 32 -0.74 13.02 -5.96
N PRO A 33 -1.71 12.74 -6.85
CA PRO A 33 -1.98 11.38 -7.31
C PRO A 33 -0.72 10.69 -7.85
N LEU A 34 -0.65 9.38 -7.61
CA LEU A 34 0.39 8.51 -8.13
C LEU A 34 -0.24 7.54 -9.13
N SER A 35 0.23 7.56 -10.37
CA SER A 35 -0.17 6.57 -11.38
C SER A 35 1.02 5.69 -11.74
N HIS A 36 0.73 4.47 -12.20
CA HIS A 36 1.75 3.57 -12.72
C HIS A 36 1.46 3.25 -14.17
N LYS A 37 2.50 3.21 -14.99
CA LYS A 37 2.40 2.89 -16.41
C LYS A 37 3.34 1.73 -16.69
N ILE A 38 2.82 0.65 -17.25
CA ILE A 38 3.59 -0.53 -17.62
C ILE A 38 3.61 -0.60 -19.14
N ALA A 39 4.80 -0.57 -19.73
CA ALA A 39 5.02 -0.74 -21.16
C ALA A 39 5.73 -2.08 -21.42
N THR A 40 5.61 -2.59 -22.64
CA THR A 40 6.37 -3.75 -23.11
C THR A 40 6.86 -3.48 -24.52
N ALA A 41 8.04 -3.99 -24.86
CA ALA A 41 8.50 -4.05 -26.25
C ALA A 41 8.27 -5.43 -26.88
N ALA A 42 8.08 -6.45 -26.03
CA ALA A 42 7.91 -7.84 -26.44
C ALA A 42 6.43 -8.24 -26.46
N ALA A 43 6.08 -9.11 -27.40
CA ALA A 43 4.82 -9.83 -27.38
C ALA A 43 4.99 -11.15 -26.61
N PHE A 44 3.98 -11.50 -25.81
CA PHE A 44 3.97 -12.75 -25.04
C PHE A 44 2.81 -13.63 -25.51
N PRO A 45 2.93 -14.28 -26.68
CA PRO A 45 1.82 -14.99 -27.29
C PRO A 45 1.40 -16.25 -26.53
N ASP A 46 2.20 -16.77 -25.62
CA ASP A 46 1.86 -17.97 -24.85
C ASP A 46 1.10 -17.65 -23.55
N TYR A 47 1.09 -16.36 -23.17
CA TYR A 47 0.50 -15.89 -21.92
C TYR A 47 -0.63 -14.89 -22.16
N ALA A 48 -1.63 -14.94 -21.30
CA ALA A 48 -2.58 -13.87 -21.04
C ALA A 48 -2.16 -13.15 -19.76
N LEU A 49 -2.14 -11.82 -19.79
CA LEU A 49 -1.74 -11.00 -18.66
C LEU A 49 -2.95 -10.54 -17.86
N PHE A 50 -2.81 -10.50 -16.54
CA PHE A 50 -3.83 -10.01 -15.62
C PHE A 50 -3.20 -9.10 -14.56
N VAL A 51 -3.96 -8.11 -14.12
CA VAL A 51 -3.62 -7.30 -12.95
C VAL A 51 -4.40 -7.85 -11.77
N VAL A 52 -3.68 -8.24 -10.72
CA VAL A 52 -4.27 -8.55 -9.42
C VAL A 52 -4.16 -7.31 -8.54
N GLU A 53 -5.30 -6.84 -8.03
CA GLU A 53 -5.41 -5.71 -7.12
C GLU A 53 -5.72 -6.23 -5.72
N ASP A 54 -4.80 -6.01 -4.78
CA ASP A 54 -5.05 -6.13 -3.35
C ASP A 54 -5.46 -4.75 -2.82
N ALA A 55 -6.69 -4.61 -2.35
CA ALA A 55 -7.17 -3.38 -1.73
C ALA A 55 -7.55 -3.60 -0.27
N PHE A 56 -7.23 -2.63 0.58
CA PHE A 56 -7.69 -2.58 1.96
C PHE A 56 -8.56 -1.35 2.18
N VAL A 57 -9.87 -1.55 2.30
CA VAL A 57 -10.87 -0.48 2.47
C VAL A 57 -11.57 -0.72 3.80
N THR A 58 -11.47 0.23 4.73
CA THR A 58 -12.25 0.22 5.99
C THR A 58 -12.23 -1.13 6.74
N GLY A 59 -11.04 -1.71 6.92
CA GLY A 59 -10.90 -3.00 7.62
C GLY A 59 -11.13 -4.25 6.76
N THR A 60 -11.64 -4.09 5.53
CA THR A 60 -11.94 -5.20 4.62
C THR A 60 -10.82 -5.34 3.59
N LYS A 61 -10.24 -6.54 3.51
CA LYS A 61 -9.31 -6.92 2.44
C LYS A 61 -10.11 -7.46 1.26
N SER A 62 -9.91 -6.90 0.07
CA SER A 62 -10.38 -7.46 -1.18
C SER A 62 -9.19 -7.74 -2.09
N ARG A 63 -9.27 -8.86 -2.82
CA ARG A 63 -8.28 -9.25 -3.82
C ARG A 63 -9.03 -9.63 -5.09
N THR A 64 -8.83 -8.87 -6.16
CA THR A 64 -9.53 -9.06 -7.43
C THR A 64 -8.53 -9.16 -8.57
N ALA A 65 -8.88 -9.89 -9.64
CA ALA A 65 -8.09 -9.94 -10.86
C ALA A 65 -8.89 -9.38 -12.03
N ARG A 66 -8.21 -8.72 -12.95
CA ARG A 66 -8.79 -8.24 -14.21
C ARG A 66 -7.82 -8.43 -15.38
N PRO A 67 -8.32 -8.67 -16.60
CA PRO A 67 -7.46 -8.77 -17.77
C PRO A 67 -6.63 -7.50 -17.97
N ALA A 68 -5.34 -7.70 -18.22
CA ALA A 68 -4.39 -6.63 -18.53
C ALA A 68 -4.27 -6.53 -20.05
N LYS A 69 -4.84 -5.47 -20.63
CA LYS A 69 -4.58 -5.14 -22.04
C LYS A 69 -3.21 -4.45 -22.12
N LEU A 70 -2.18 -5.25 -22.29
CA LEU A 70 -0.81 -4.79 -22.47
C LEU A 70 -0.29 -5.32 -23.80
N ASP A 71 0.05 -4.41 -24.70
CA ASP A 71 0.66 -4.72 -25.98
C ASP A 71 1.81 -3.73 -26.26
N ALA A 72 2.60 -3.98 -27.31
CA ALA A 72 3.78 -3.17 -27.61
C ALA A 72 3.47 -1.70 -27.98
N LYS A 73 2.20 -1.38 -28.27
CA LYS A 73 1.73 -0.05 -28.66
C LYS A 73 0.86 0.61 -27.58
N THR A 74 0.24 -0.20 -26.72
CA THR A 74 -0.74 0.23 -25.72
C THR A 74 -0.18 -0.09 -24.33
N PRO A 75 0.50 0.88 -23.69
CA PRO A 75 0.93 0.72 -22.31
C PRO A 75 -0.27 0.60 -21.38
N LEU A 76 -0.13 -0.22 -20.36
CA LEU A 76 -1.13 -0.40 -19.32
C LEU A 76 -0.98 0.68 -18.25
N THR A 77 -2.00 1.51 -18.09
CA THR A 77 -2.05 2.49 -17.00
C THR A 77 -2.84 1.95 -15.81
N LEU A 78 -2.24 1.99 -14.63
CA LEU A 78 -2.87 1.69 -13.35
C LEU A 78 -3.06 3.02 -12.62
N THR A 79 -4.27 3.56 -12.70
CA THR A 79 -4.68 4.77 -11.99
C THR A 79 -5.19 4.40 -10.60
N THR A 80 -4.64 5.02 -9.56
CA THR A 80 -5.27 5.03 -8.25
C THR A 80 -6.18 6.25 -8.13
N SER A 81 -7.46 6.04 -7.84
CA SER A 81 -8.37 7.16 -7.57
C SER A 81 -7.93 7.90 -6.30
N ALA A 82 -7.70 9.21 -6.41
CA ALA A 82 -7.49 10.06 -5.25
C ALA A 82 -8.75 10.08 -4.37
N GLY A 83 -8.60 9.90 -3.06
CA GLY A 83 -9.69 10.25 -2.12
C GLY A 83 -10.14 9.17 -1.12
N ALA A 84 -9.49 8.01 -1.05
CA ALA A 84 -9.82 7.05 0.01
C ALA A 84 -8.52 6.51 0.64
N SER A 85 -8.53 6.33 1.97
CA SER A 85 -7.49 5.71 2.80
C SER A 85 -7.28 4.23 2.46
N VAL A 86 -7.11 3.93 1.18
CA VAL A 86 -7.06 2.60 0.61
C VAL A 86 -5.63 2.34 0.22
N SER A 87 -4.98 1.50 1.01
CA SER A 87 -3.73 0.88 0.55
C SER A 87 -4.09 -0.07 -0.57
N ARG A 88 -3.69 0.26 -1.80
CA ARG A 88 -3.78 -0.66 -2.94
C ARG A 88 -2.40 -1.20 -3.26
N LYS A 89 -2.35 -2.45 -3.72
CA LYS A 89 -1.15 -3.05 -4.32
C LYS A 89 -1.58 -3.70 -5.60
N PHE A 90 -0.80 -3.47 -6.64
CA PHE A 90 -1.00 -4.13 -7.92
C PHE A 90 0.12 -5.14 -8.14
N GLU A 91 -0.27 -6.31 -8.63
CA GLU A 91 0.61 -7.39 -9.00
C GLU A 91 0.27 -7.78 -10.44
N LEU A 92 1.29 -7.87 -11.31
CA LEU A 92 1.08 -8.32 -12.68
C LEU A 92 1.32 -9.84 -12.72
N VAL A 93 0.35 -10.58 -13.21
CA VAL A 93 0.44 -12.04 -13.34
C VAL A 93 0.28 -12.45 -14.79
N ALA A 94 1.04 -13.45 -15.19
CA ALA A 94 0.98 -14.08 -16.50
C ALA A 94 0.42 -15.49 -16.36
N VAL A 95 -0.58 -15.81 -17.17
CA VAL A 95 -1.31 -17.08 -17.12
C VAL A 95 -1.22 -17.73 -18.49
N PRO A 96 -0.93 -19.04 -18.62
CA PRO A 96 -0.93 -19.72 -19.91
C PRO A 96 -2.29 -19.53 -20.61
N LYS A 97 -2.29 -19.24 -21.92
CA LYS A 97 -3.53 -18.91 -22.64
C LYS A 97 -4.60 -20.01 -22.59
N ASP A 98 -4.19 -21.26 -22.49
CA ASP A 98 -5.12 -22.39 -22.44
C ASP A 98 -5.71 -22.65 -21.07
N ALA A 99 -5.18 -22.04 -20.00
CA ALA A 99 -5.61 -22.33 -18.63
C ALA A 99 -7.06 -21.91 -18.34
N ALA A 100 -7.61 -20.95 -19.08
CA ALA A 100 -9.00 -20.53 -18.94
C ALA A 100 -10.00 -21.66 -19.27
N LYS A 101 -9.60 -22.65 -20.08
CA LYS A 101 -10.46 -23.79 -20.48
C LYS A 101 -10.74 -24.77 -19.32
N GLU A 102 -9.94 -24.73 -18.26
CA GLU A 102 -10.12 -25.59 -17.08
C GLU A 102 -11.21 -25.09 -16.13
N TYR A 103 -11.76 -23.90 -16.37
CA TYR A 103 -12.75 -23.26 -15.51
C TYR A 103 -14.09 -23.15 -16.23
N ALA A 104 -15.19 -23.37 -15.50
CA ALA A 104 -16.52 -23.38 -16.10
C ALA A 104 -16.99 -21.96 -16.47
N THR A 105 -16.54 -20.95 -15.72
CA THR A 105 -16.93 -19.56 -15.95
C THR A 105 -15.74 -18.60 -15.86
N GLU A 106 -15.85 -17.46 -16.53
CA GLU A 106 -14.84 -16.38 -16.46
C GLU A 106 -14.68 -15.86 -15.01
N LYS A 107 -15.78 -15.78 -14.25
CA LYS A 107 -15.74 -15.33 -12.86
C LYS A 107 -14.89 -16.26 -11.99
N GLU A 108 -15.10 -17.57 -12.09
CA GLU A 108 -14.30 -18.57 -11.37
C GLU A 108 -12.83 -18.52 -11.78
N PHE A 109 -12.56 -18.34 -13.07
CA PHE A 109 -11.20 -18.18 -13.57
C PHE A 109 -10.51 -16.94 -12.98
N LEU A 110 -11.16 -15.78 -13.01
CA LEU A 110 -10.60 -14.55 -12.43
C LEU A 110 -10.38 -14.65 -10.92
N GLU A 111 -11.26 -15.35 -10.19
CA GLU A 111 -11.05 -15.64 -8.76
C GLU A 111 -9.86 -16.58 -8.54
N ALA A 112 -9.69 -17.59 -9.39
CA ALA A 112 -8.53 -18.47 -9.36
C ALA A 112 -7.23 -17.72 -9.68
N VAL A 113 -7.25 -16.78 -10.64
CA VAL A 113 -6.12 -15.90 -10.95
C VAL A 113 -5.79 -15.01 -9.76
N ALA A 114 -6.82 -14.37 -9.17
CA ALA A 114 -6.65 -13.51 -7.99
C ALA A 114 -6.02 -14.28 -6.83
N THR A 115 -6.45 -15.51 -6.58
CA THR A 115 -5.94 -16.35 -5.49
C THR A 115 -4.66 -17.12 -5.84
N GLY A 116 -4.21 -17.07 -7.09
CA GLY A 116 -2.99 -17.75 -7.55
C GLY A 116 -3.14 -19.27 -7.69
N LYS A 117 -4.35 -19.78 -7.93
CA LYS A 117 -4.66 -21.22 -8.04
C LYS A 117 -4.57 -21.78 -9.46
N VAL A 118 -4.33 -20.94 -10.47
CA VAL A 118 -4.25 -21.38 -11.86
C VAL A 118 -2.93 -22.09 -12.13
N ALA A 119 -2.98 -23.25 -12.78
CA ALA A 119 -1.80 -24.01 -13.16
C ALA A 119 -0.90 -23.21 -14.12
N GLY A 120 0.41 -23.19 -13.85
CA GLY A 120 1.38 -22.46 -14.66
C GLY A 120 1.33 -20.94 -14.53
N LEU A 121 0.59 -20.40 -13.56
CA LEU A 121 0.55 -18.96 -13.28
C LEU A 121 1.93 -18.47 -12.80
N VAL A 122 2.39 -17.38 -13.40
CA VAL A 122 3.66 -16.72 -13.12
C VAL A 122 3.38 -15.34 -12.53
N LYS A 123 3.92 -15.06 -11.33
CA LYS A 123 3.72 -13.80 -10.60
C LYS A 123 4.87 -12.81 -10.83
N SER A 124 4.58 -11.51 -10.78
CA SER A 124 5.64 -10.49 -10.76
C SER A 124 6.38 -10.49 -9.43
N LYS A 125 7.71 -10.46 -9.46
CA LYS A 125 8.52 -10.26 -8.25
C LYS A 125 8.38 -8.84 -7.69
N THR A 126 8.18 -7.88 -8.58
CA THR A 126 7.98 -6.48 -8.23
C THR A 126 6.52 -6.25 -7.86
N VAL A 127 6.26 -5.92 -6.60
CA VAL A 127 4.94 -5.45 -6.17
C VAL A 127 4.84 -3.96 -6.48
N ILE A 128 3.85 -3.57 -7.27
CA ILE A 128 3.59 -2.18 -7.59
C ILE A 128 2.77 -1.60 -6.43
N ALA A 129 3.40 -0.80 -5.59
CA ALA A 129 2.74 -0.15 -4.48
C ALA A 129 1.73 0.88 -5.02
N GLY A 130 0.45 0.55 -4.96
CA GLY A 130 -0.65 1.42 -5.38
C GLY A 130 -1.03 2.43 -4.30
N GLY A 131 -0.04 3.16 -3.77
CA GLY A 131 -0.32 4.33 -2.95
C GLY A 131 -1.19 5.30 -3.76
N ALA A 132 -2.31 5.77 -3.20
CA ALA A 132 -3.21 6.68 -3.92
C ALA A 132 -2.56 8.03 -4.26
N SER A 133 -1.49 8.38 -3.55
CA SER A 133 -0.76 9.61 -3.72
C SER A 133 0.68 9.48 -3.25
N THR A 134 1.50 10.43 -3.66
CA THR A 134 2.83 10.67 -3.12
C THR A 134 2.96 12.14 -2.73
N ASN A 135 3.89 12.46 -1.83
CA ASN A 135 4.17 13.82 -1.45
C ASN A 135 5.29 14.38 -2.33
N ILE A 136 5.07 15.56 -2.90
CA ILE A 136 6.07 16.33 -3.65
C ILE A 136 6.23 17.71 -3.03
N LYS A 137 7.35 18.39 -3.30
CA LYS A 137 7.56 19.76 -2.82
C LYS A 137 6.45 20.69 -3.33
N GLU A 138 6.00 21.62 -2.49
CA GLU A 138 4.85 22.49 -2.80
C GLU A 138 5.08 23.34 -4.07
N GLY A 139 6.33 23.76 -4.31
CA GLY A 139 6.76 24.50 -5.51
C GLY A 139 6.87 23.66 -6.79
N ASP A 140 6.72 22.33 -6.72
CA ASP A 140 6.76 21.47 -7.90
C ASP A 140 5.48 21.67 -8.73
N PRO A 141 5.55 22.01 -10.03
CA PRO A 141 4.37 22.27 -10.86
C PRO A 141 3.55 21.00 -11.18
N ARG A 142 4.09 19.79 -10.94
CA ARG A 142 3.40 18.53 -11.25
C ARG A 142 2.10 18.41 -10.47
N LYS A 143 1.07 17.96 -11.18
CA LYS A 143 -0.26 17.65 -10.61
C LYS A 143 -0.45 16.16 -10.34
N GLU A 144 0.45 15.32 -10.87
CA GLU A 144 0.43 13.87 -10.78
C GLU A 144 1.87 13.37 -10.96
N VAL A 145 2.21 12.24 -10.33
CA VAL A 145 3.46 11.52 -10.55
C VAL A 145 3.12 10.21 -11.26
N VAL A 146 3.79 9.94 -12.38
CA VAL A 146 3.66 8.67 -13.12
C VAL A 146 4.94 7.86 -12.95
N LEU A 147 4.83 6.66 -12.40
CA LEU A 147 5.93 5.70 -12.33
C LEU A 147 5.87 4.75 -13.52
N GLU A 148 6.91 4.78 -14.35
CA GLU A 148 7.00 3.93 -15.54
C GLU A 148 7.75 2.63 -15.24
N TYR A 149 7.19 1.53 -15.73
CA TYR A 149 7.75 0.19 -15.64
C TYR A 149 7.80 -0.42 -17.02
N LYS A 150 8.87 -1.17 -17.27
CA LYS A 150 9.02 -1.98 -18.46
C LYS A 150 8.91 -3.45 -18.12
N LEU A 151 8.00 -4.14 -18.80
CA LEU A 151 7.93 -5.59 -18.82
C LEU A 151 9.01 -6.11 -19.77
N GLU A 152 10.05 -6.71 -19.21
CA GLU A 152 11.19 -7.22 -19.98
C GLU A 152 10.96 -8.65 -20.45
N LYS A 153 10.57 -9.53 -19.52
CA LYS A 153 10.38 -10.96 -19.79
C LYS A 153 9.39 -11.60 -18.83
N ILE A 154 8.85 -12.73 -19.26
CA ILE A 154 8.03 -13.65 -18.47
C ILE A 154 8.76 -14.97 -18.47
N ASP A 155 9.15 -15.45 -17.29
CA ASP A 155 9.83 -16.73 -17.13
C ASP A 155 9.20 -17.52 -15.96
N PRO A 156 8.94 -18.83 -16.11
CA PRO A 156 8.32 -19.63 -15.04
C PRO A 156 9.12 -19.68 -13.74
N LYS A 157 10.46 -19.53 -13.79
CA LYS A 157 11.35 -19.55 -12.63
C LYS A 157 11.59 -18.14 -12.09
N GLU A 158 11.82 -17.18 -12.98
CA GLU A 158 12.15 -15.81 -12.58
C GLU A 158 10.93 -14.94 -12.29
N GLY A 159 9.74 -15.33 -12.73
CA GLY A 159 8.53 -14.55 -12.59
C GLY A 159 8.29 -13.61 -13.78
N VAL A 160 7.36 -12.68 -13.59
CA VAL A 160 7.18 -11.52 -14.46
C VAL A 160 8.19 -10.46 -14.05
N VAL A 161 9.16 -10.15 -14.91
CA VAL A 161 10.25 -9.22 -14.61
C VAL A 161 9.86 -7.82 -15.05
N LEU A 162 9.67 -6.94 -14.07
CA LEU A 162 9.36 -5.52 -14.26
C LEU A 162 10.55 -4.69 -13.79
N THR A 163 11.12 -3.91 -14.71
CA THR A 163 12.16 -2.93 -14.41
C THR A 163 11.52 -1.55 -14.32
N LYS A 164 11.80 -0.82 -13.24
CA LYS A 164 11.36 0.57 -13.12
C LYS A 164 12.23 1.40 -14.07
N GLU A 165 11.62 2.08 -15.04
CA GLU A 165 12.36 3.04 -15.85
C GLU A 165 12.58 4.28 -15.00
N ALA A 166 13.83 4.78 -15.00
CA ALA A 166 14.09 6.11 -14.45
C ALA A 166 13.21 7.11 -15.21
N ALA A 167 12.64 8.08 -14.49
CA ALA A 167 11.88 9.13 -15.14
C ALA A 167 12.74 9.73 -16.26
N ASP A 168 12.15 9.87 -17.46
CA ASP A 168 12.87 10.30 -18.67
C ASP A 168 13.79 11.49 -18.34
N PRO A 169 15.12 11.37 -18.52
CA PRO A 169 16.07 12.43 -18.22
C PRO A 169 15.82 13.70 -19.05
N ASN A 170 15.02 13.60 -20.14
CA ASN A 170 14.60 14.74 -20.94
C ASN A 170 13.34 15.44 -20.41
N THR A 171 12.72 14.95 -19.34
CA THR A 171 11.74 15.74 -18.58
C THR A 171 12.54 16.68 -17.69
N PRO A 172 12.71 17.97 -18.05
CA PRO A 172 13.53 18.87 -17.25
C PRO A 172 12.97 18.89 -15.83
N PRO A 173 13.83 18.72 -14.80
CA PRO A 173 13.40 18.99 -13.44
C PRO A 173 12.85 20.42 -13.42
N PRO A 174 11.72 20.67 -12.73
CA PRO A 174 11.18 22.01 -12.67
C PRO A 174 12.26 22.96 -12.13
N PRO A 175 12.41 24.17 -12.71
CA PRO A 175 13.43 25.11 -12.29
C PRO A 175 13.27 25.40 -10.79
N GLY A 176 14.30 25.05 -10.00
CA GLY A 176 14.31 25.20 -8.54
C GLY A 176 14.25 23.90 -7.71
N CYS A 177 14.22 22.72 -8.34
CA CYS A 177 14.37 21.45 -7.65
C CYS A 177 15.81 20.93 -7.76
N ASP A 178 16.60 21.07 -6.68
CA ASP A 178 17.86 20.34 -6.51
C ASP A 178 17.56 18.82 -6.55
N THR A 179 18.00 18.16 -7.61
CA THR A 179 17.89 16.71 -7.81
C THR A 179 18.94 15.97 -6.99
N GLY A 180 18.82 16.06 -5.66
CA GLY A 180 19.39 15.05 -4.77
C GLY A 180 18.43 13.86 -4.74
N ASP A 181 18.91 12.67 -5.07
CA ASP A 181 18.18 11.38 -5.10
C ASP A 181 17.62 10.92 -3.73
N GLU A 182 17.33 11.84 -2.81
CA GLU A 182 16.81 11.60 -1.46
C GLU A 182 15.40 12.14 -1.22
N ASP A 183 14.71 12.63 -2.26
CA ASP A 183 13.42 13.34 -2.13
C ASP A 183 12.19 12.45 -1.82
N ALA A 184 12.40 11.21 -1.38
CA ALA A 184 11.37 10.54 -0.58
C ALA A 184 11.39 11.20 0.80
N ALA A 185 10.45 12.10 1.06
CA ALA A 185 10.20 12.61 2.42
C ALA A 185 10.28 11.40 3.38
N PRO A 186 11.01 11.49 4.51
CA PRO A 186 11.16 10.36 5.42
C PRO A 186 9.76 9.86 5.72
N SER A 187 9.46 8.64 5.26
CA SER A 187 8.14 8.10 5.46
C SER A 187 7.94 8.09 6.97
N ALA A 188 6.93 8.82 7.45
CA ALA A 188 6.53 8.77 8.86
C ALA A 188 6.13 7.33 9.29
N TYR A 189 6.18 6.39 8.35
CA TYR A 189 5.92 4.96 8.42
C TYR A 189 7.17 4.07 8.43
N ALA A 190 8.36 4.60 8.72
CA ALA A 190 9.37 3.76 9.37
C ALA A 190 9.00 3.71 10.86
N PRO A 191 8.41 2.62 11.38
CA PRO A 191 8.23 2.50 12.82
C PRO A 191 9.63 2.49 13.44
N LYS A 192 10.08 3.65 13.93
CA LYS A 192 11.15 3.69 14.93
C LYS A 192 10.59 2.86 16.09
N GLY A 193 11.02 1.61 16.21
CA GLY A 193 10.46 0.58 17.10
C GLY A 193 10.36 0.96 18.59
N GLY A 194 10.77 2.17 19.00
CA GLY A 194 10.62 2.68 20.34
C GLY A 194 9.22 3.24 20.69
N ALA A 195 8.42 3.71 19.72
CA ALA A 195 7.14 4.37 20.05
C ALA A 195 6.09 3.39 20.62
N TRP A 196 6.02 2.17 20.07
CA TRP A 196 5.17 1.10 20.59
C TRP A 196 5.62 0.59 21.96
N VAL A 197 6.94 0.55 22.20
CA VAL A 197 7.52 0.11 23.48
C VAL A 197 7.22 1.11 24.60
N ALA A 198 7.31 2.41 24.31
CA ALA A 198 6.97 3.46 25.28
C ALA A 198 5.47 3.45 25.65
N GLY A 199 4.58 3.25 24.68
CA GLY A 199 3.14 3.13 24.93
C GLY A 199 2.77 1.94 25.81
N LEU A 200 3.39 0.77 25.55
CA LEU A 200 3.14 -0.45 26.32
C LEU A 200 3.65 -0.32 27.76
N ALA A 201 4.83 0.27 27.95
CA ALA A 201 5.40 0.52 29.27
C ALA A 201 4.53 1.48 30.11
N GLY A 202 4.02 2.55 29.49
CA GLY A 202 3.10 3.48 30.14
C GLY A 202 1.79 2.81 30.59
N ALA A 203 1.18 2.01 29.72
CA ALA A 203 -0.04 1.28 30.06
C ALA A 203 0.18 0.29 31.22
N LEU A 204 1.29 -0.45 31.22
CA LEU A 204 1.63 -1.36 32.31
C LEU A 204 1.87 -0.61 33.63
N ALA A 205 2.57 0.53 33.60
CA ALA A 205 2.80 1.33 34.80
C ALA A 205 1.49 1.83 35.44
N VAL A 206 0.51 2.23 34.63
CA VAL A 206 -0.81 2.65 35.12
C VAL A 206 -1.59 1.48 35.73
N VAL A 207 -1.57 0.31 35.09
CA VAL A 207 -2.25 -0.89 35.61
C VAL A 207 -1.61 -1.37 36.91
N PHE A 208 -0.28 -1.50 36.97
CA PHE A 208 0.42 -1.93 38.18
C PHE A 208 0.35 -0.89 39.30
N GLY A 209 0.44 0.40 38.97
CA GLY A 209 0.26 1.49 39.93
C GLY A 209 -1.15 1.49 40.53
N GLY A 210 -2.19 1.33 39.70
CA GLY A 210 -3.58 1.22 40.15
C GLY A 210 -3.82 0.00 41.04
N LEU A 211 -3.26 -1.17 40.68
CA LEU A 211 -3.37 -2.39 41.47
C LEU A 211 -2.68 -2.27 42.83
N TRP A 212 -1.52 -1.60 42.87
CA TRP A 212 -0.77 -1.36 44.10
C TRP A 212 -1.50 -0.43 45.07
N VAL A 213 -2.05 0.69 44.58
CA VAL A 213 -2.85 1.62 45.39
C VAL A 213 -4.11 0.94 45.93
N ALA A 214 -4.83 0.18 45.10
CA ALA A 214 -6.02 -0.56 45.51
C ALA A 214 -5.71 -1.60 46.61
N ARG A 215 -4.55 -2.26 46.55
CA ARG A 215 -4.10 -3.21 47.57
C ARG A 215 -3.75 -2.53 48.89
N ARG A 216 -3.18 -1.32 48.86
CA ARG A 216 -2.82 -0.57 50.07
C ARG A 216 -4.06 -0.06 50.81
N GLY A 217 -5.05 0.46 50.08
CA GLY A 217 -6.30 0.94 50.68
C GLY A 217 -7.14 -0.15 51.39
N ARG A 218 -7.01 -1.43 51.00
CA ARG A 218 -7.67 -2.54 51.72
C ARG A 218 -7.03 -2.91 53.05
N ARG A 219 -5.78 -2.49 53.31
CA ARG A 219 -5.07 -2.77 54.57
C ARG A 219 -5.34 -1.75 55.68
N GLU A 220 -5.93 -0.60 55.34
CA GLU A 220 -6.30 0.43 56.32
C GLU A 220 -7.76 0.31 56.78
N LEU A 221 -8.52 -0.62 56.20
CA LEU A 221 -9.92 -0.92 56.53
C LEU A 221 -10.09 -2.27 57.24
N ALA A 222 -8.99 -2.96 57.54
CA ALA A 222 -8.93 -4.20 58.32
C ALA A 222 -8.08 -3.95 59.57
#